data_AF-A0A8T1D3N2-F1
#
_entry.id   AF-A0A8T1D3N2-F1
#
_cell.length_a   1.000
_cell.length_b   1.000
_cell.length_c   1.000
_cell.angle_alpha   90.00
_cell.angle_beta   90.00
_cell.angle_gamma   90.00
#
_symmetry.space_group_name_H-M   'P 1'
#
loop_
_entity.id
_entity.type
_entity.pdbx_description
1 polymer ?
#
loop_
_entity_poly.entity_id
_entity_poly.type
_entity_poly.pdbx_seq_one_letter_code
_entity_poly.pdbx_strand_id
1 'polypeptide(L)'
;MVSPKTCHRFVEFLEEEAVKTYTYLLEDMEHGHLDEWCTLTAPLIGRSYYDLPDDAKVYDMIKCIRVDEASHNDMKHVFDQKRTVHRTQQQNPQLILL
;
A
#
# COMPACT_ATOMS: atom_id res chain seq x y z
N MET A 1 -19.03 11.00 16.44
CA MET A 1 -18.10 10.48 15.42
C MET A 1 -17.92 9.00 15.66
N VAL A 2 -18.24 8.18 14.66
CA VAL A 2 -18.38 6.72 14.78
C VAL A 2 -17.00 6.07 14.57
N SER A 3 -16.32 5.71 15.66
CA SER A 3 -15.13 4.85 15.77
C SER A 3 -14.07 4.85 14.63
N PRO A 4 -12.95 5.59 14.78
CA PRO A 4 -11.79 5.52 13.89
C PRO A 4 -11.20 4.10 13.71
N LYS A 5 -11.29 3.26 14.75
CA LYS A 5 -10.74 1.89 14.72
C LYS A 5 -11.42 1.00 13.68
N THR A 6 -12.73 1.18 13.51
CA THR A 6 -13.50 0.40 12.54
C THR A 6 -13.14 0.81 11.11
N CYS A 7 -12.95 2.10 10.86
CA CYS A 7 -12.49 2.60 9.57
C CYS A 7 -11.09 2.10 9.22
N HIS A 8 -10.14 2.09 10.17
CA HIS A 8 -8.80 1.58 9.93
C HIS A 8 -8.81 0.09 9.55
N ARG A 9 -9.55 -0.75 10.26
CA ARG A 9 -9.67 -2.18 9.94
C ARG A 9 -10.31 -2.43 8.57
N PHE A 10 -11.25 -1.58 8.17
CA PHE A 10 -11.86 -1.66 6.85
C PHE A 10 -10.85 -1.31 5.74
N VAL A 11 -10.07 -0.24 5.92
CA VAL A 11 -9.02 0.14 4.96
C VAL A 11 -7.93 -0.93 4.90
N GLU A 12 -7.52 -1.51 6.03
CA GLU A 12 -6.61 -2.67 6.06
C GLU A 12 -7.09 -3.83 5.19
N PHE A 13 -8.37 -4.19 5.29
CA PHE A 13 -8.94 -5.25 4.45
C PHE A 13 -8.93 -4.88 2.96
N LEU A 14 -9.21 -3.63 2.59
CA LEU A 14 -9.17 -3.20 1.20
C LEU A 14 -7.76 -3.31 0.60
N GLU A 15 -6.73 -2.97 1.36
CA GLU A 15 -5.34 -3.02 0.89
C GLU A 15 -4.88 -4.48 0.74
N GLU A 16 -5.28 -5.38 1.64
CA GLU A 16 -5.05 -6.83 1.49
C GLU A 16 -5.70 -7.40 0.21
N GLU A 17 -6.95 -7.00 -0.08
CA GLU A 17 -7.64 -7.43 -1.29
C GLU A 17 -7.08 -6.76 -2.56
N ALA A 18 -6.55 -5.53 -2.46
CA ALA A 18 -5.86 -4.86 -3.57
C ALA A 18 -4.59 -5.61 -3.97
N VAL A 19 -3.74 -5.99 -2.99
CA VAL A 19 -2.53 -6.79 -3.25
C VAL A 19 -2.87 -8.10 -3.95
N LYS A 20 -3.90 -8.83 -3.48
CA LYS A 20 -4.36 -10.07 -4.13
C LYS A 20 -4.85 -9.81 -5.55
N THR A 21 -5.66 -8.78 -5.74
CA THR A 21 -6.21 -8.41 -7.04
C THR A 21 -5.10 -8.15 -8.06
N TYR A 22 -4.10 -7.33 -7.70
CA TYR A 22 -2.98 -7.06 -8.59
C TYR A 22 -2.05 -8.25 -8.78
N THR A 23 -2.00 -9.19 -7.83
CA THR A 23 -1.29 -10.45 -8.00
C THR A 23 -1.95 -11.31 -9.07
N TYR A 24 -3.26 -11.54 -8.97
CA TYR A 24 -4.01 -12.30 -9.97
C TYR A 24 -4.00 -11.64 -11.34
N LEU A 25 -4.06 -10.30 -11.39
CA LEU A 25 -3.97 -9.57 -12.65
C LEU A 25 -2.63 -9.82 -13.36
N LEU A 26 -1.51 -9.82 -12.61
CA LEU A 26 -0.19 -10.13 -13.16
C LEU A 26 -0.09 -11.59 -13.62
N GLU A 27 -0.68 -12.53 -12.87
CA GLU A 27 -0.75 -13.93 -13.28
C GLU A 27 -1.56 -14.11 -14.57
N ASP A 28 -2.72 -13.45 -14.70
CA ASP A 28 -3.54 -13.48 -15.91
C ASP A 28 -2.79 -12.93 -17.13
N MET A 29 -2.00 -11.87 -16.92
CA MET A 29 -1.11 -11.31 -17.94
C MET A 29 0.00 -12.29 -18.36
N GLU A 30 0.58 -13.03 -17.41
CA GLU A 30 1.64 -14.03 -17.68
C GLU A 30 1.10 -15.29 -18.37
N HIS A 31 -0.15 -15.67 -18.12
CA HIS A 31 -0.81 -16.79 -18.78
C HIS A 31 -1.44 -16.42 -20.14
N GLY A 32 -1.29 -15.16 -20.56
CA GLY A 32 -1.75 -14.67 -21.86
C GLY A 32 -3.25 -14.35 -21.94
N HIS A 33 -3.92 -14.23 -20.80
CA HIS A 33 -5.33 -13.78 -20.75
C HIS A 33 -5.46 -12.27 -21.06
N LEU A 34 -4.36 -11.51 -20.94
CA LEU A 34 -4.32 -10.04 -21.09
C LEU A 34 -3.08 -9.57 -21.88
N ASP A 35 -2.71 -10.27 -22.96
CA ASP A 35 -1.51 -10.00 -23.78
C ASP A 35 -1.39 -8.56 -24.28
N GLU A 36 -2.52 -7.90 -24.57
CA GLU A 36 -2.54 -6.50 -25.00
C GLU A 36 -1.86 -5.59 -23.97
N TRP A 37 -2.09 -5.85 -22.67
CA TRP A 37 -1.57 -5.02 -21.59
C TRP A 37 -0.09 -5.31 -21.30
N CYS A 38 0.42 -6.46 -21.74
CA CYS A 38 1.86 -6.75 -21.71
C CYS A 38 2.63 -5.93 -22.76
N THR A 39 1.97 -5.51 -23.84
CA THR A 39 2.62 -4.80 -24.96
C THR A 39 2.30 -3.31 -25.00
N LEU A 40 1.16 -2.91 -24.43
CA LEU A 40 0.72 -1.53 -24.33
C LEU A 40 1.66 -0.72 -23.43
N THR A 41 2.13 0.42 -23.94
CA THR A 41 2.89 1.38 -23.15
C THR A 41 1.99 1.97 -22.06
N ALA A 42 2.51 2.05 -20.84
CA ALA A 42 1.78 2.61 -19.71
C ALA A 42 1.41 4.10 -19.96
N PRO A 43 0.25 4.55 -19.46
CA PRO A 43 -0.15 5.94 -19.53
C PRO A 43 0.91 6.87 -18.94
N LEU A 44 1.11 8.04 -19.55
CA LEU A 44 2.12 9.01 -19.11
C LEU A 44 1.99 9.35 -17.63
N ILE A 45 0.77 9.53 -17.12
CA ILE A 45 0.54 9.82 -15.70
C ILE A 45 1.10 8.74 -14.78
N GLY A 46 0.93 7.46 -15.11
CA GLY A 46 1.43 6.35 -14.31
C GLY A 46 2.96 6.22 -14.43
N ARG A 47 3.50 6.43 -15.64
CA ARG A 47 4.95 6.44 -15.85
C ARG A 47 5.63 7.56 -15.07
N SER A 48 5.08 8.77 -15.12
CA SER A 48 5.61 9.90 -14.36
C SER A 48 5.45 9.73 -12.84
N TYR A 49 4.38 9.07 -12.37
CA TYR A 49 4.17 8.84 -10.94
C TYR A 49 5.19 7.86 -10.34
N TYR A 50 5.44 6.75 -11.03
CA TYR A 50 6.37 5.71 -10.58
C TYR A 50 7.80 5.87 -11.11
N ASP A 51 8.10 7.00 -11.79
CA ASP A 51 9.39 7.26 -12.44
C ASP A 51 9.84 6.13 -13.39
N LEU A 52 8.91 5.65 -14.22
CA LEU A 52 9.15 4.56 -15.17
C LEU A 52 9.70 5.07 -16.51
N PRO A 53 10.51 4.26 -17.22
CA PRO A 53 10.97 4.55 -18.58
C PRO A 53 9.84 4.87 -19.57
N ASP A 54 10.15 5.57 -20.65
CA ASP A 54 9.14 6.01 -21.62
C ASP A 54 8.42 4.88 -22.36
N ASP A 55 9.09 3.74 -22.49
CA ASP A 55 8.59 2.53 -23.12
C ASP A 55 8.02 1.50 -22.14
N ALA A 56 7.99 1.82 -20.84
CA ALA A 56 7.46 0.96 -19.79
C ALA A 56 6.03 0.53 -20.10
N LYS A 57 5.74 -0.74 -19.83
CA LYS A 57 4.45 -1.36 -20.16
C LYS A 57 3.45 -1.21 -19.03
N VAL A 58 2.18 -1.40 -19.35
CA VAL A 58 1.12 -1.46 -18.34
C VAL A 58 1.45 -2.54 -17.30
N TYR A 59 2.05 -3.65 -17.72
CA TYR A 59 2.59 -4.68 -16.82
C TYR A 59 3.60 -4.14 -15.79
N ASP A 60 4.56 -3.33 -16.20
CA ASP A 60 5.58 -2.75 -15.30
C ASP A 60 4.93 -1.79 -14.29
N MET A 61 3.97 -0.99 -14.76
CA MET A 61 3.19 -0.10 -13.90
C MET A 61 2.35 -0.88 -12.87
N ILE A 62 1.70 -1.97 -13.26
CA ILE A 62 0.90 -2.81 -12.33
C ILE A 62 1.80 -3.45 -11.27
N LYS A 63 3.04 -3.84 -11.60
CA LYS A 63 4.01 -4.30 -10.61
C LYS A 63 4.31 -3.24 -9.56
N CYS A 64 4.50 -1.99 -9.97
CA CYS A 64 4.71 -0.88 -9.04
C CYS A 64 3.50 -0.66 -8.13
N ILE A 65 2.29 -0.69 -8.68
CA ILE A 65 1.05 -0.56 -7.89
C ILE A 65 0.98 -1.67 -6.83
N ARG A 66 1.22 -2.94 -7.20
CA ARG A 66 1.21 -4.04 -6.24
C ARG A 66 2.22 -3.85 -5.10
N VAL A 67 3.42 -3.37 -5.42
CA VAL A 67 4.46 -3.10 -4.42
C VAL A 67 4.05 -1.98 -3.46
N ASP A 68 3.38 -0.95 -3.97
CA ASP A 68 2.88 0.18 -3.16
C ASP A 68 1.81 -0.30 -2.16
N GLU A 69 0.81 -1.05 -2.62
CA GLU A 69 -0.26 -1.64 -1.79
C GLU A 69 0.32 -2.61 -0.74
N ALA A 70 1.36 -3.38 -1.09
CA ALA A 70 2.04 -4.27 -0.15
C ALA A 70 2.87 -3.48 0.88
N SER A 71 3.51 -2.38 0.47
CA SER A 71 4.33 -1.53 1.34
C SER A 71 3.50 -0.64 2.25
N HIS A 72 2.28 -0.28 1.85
CA HIS A 72 1.29 0.35 2.71
C HIS A 72 0.90 -0.55 3.89
N ASN A 73 0.92 -1.87 3.73
CA ASN A 73 0.76 -2.81 4.84
C ASN A 73 1.98 -2.82 5.78
N ASP A 74 3.22 -2.76 5.26
CA ASP A 74 4.43 -2.79 6.09
C ASP A 74 4.68 -1.47 6.86
N MET A 75 4.34 -0.32 6.26
CA MET A 75 4.41 0.96 6.98
C MET A 75 3.37 1.08 8.10
N LYS A 76 2.27 0.31 8.08
CA LYS A 76 1.35 0.21 9.22
C LYS A 76 2.00 -0.45 10.43
N HIS A 77 2.84 -1.47 10.24
CA HIS A 77 3.57 -2.09 11.36
C HIS A 77 4.65 -1.17 11.96
N VAL A 78 5.31 -0.34 11.16
CA VAL A 78 6.29 0.64 11.67
C VAL A 78 5.61 1.84 12.36
N PHE A 79 4.43 2.27 11.89
CA PHE A 79 3.68 3.34 12.55
C PHE A 79 3.02 2.90 13.86
N ASP A 80 2.56 1.64 13.96
CA ASP A 80 1.95 1.11 15.18
C ASP A 80 2.97 0.81 16.29
N GLN A 81 4.22 0.45 15.93
CA GLN A 81 5.33 0.36 16.89
C GLN A 81 5.81 1.75 17.39
N LYS A 82 5.79 2.78 16.54
CA LYS A 82 6.19 4.14 16.98
C LYS A 82 5.19 4.77 17.96
N ARG A 83 3.91 4.40 17.95
CA ARG A 83 2.92 4.87 18.95
C ARG A 83 3.01 4.18 20.30
N THR A 84 3.40 2.91 20.34
CA THR A 84 3.53 2.15 21.60
C THR A 84 4.77 2.54 22.40
N VAL A 85 5.85 2.94 21.72
CA VAL A 85 7.10 3.39 22.37
C VAL A 85 7.01 4.83 22.89
N HIS A 86 6.30 5.73 22.21
CA HIS A 86 6.15 7.12 22.69
C HIS A 86 5.21 7.27 23.90
N ARG A 87 4.29 6.32 24.14
CA ARG A 87 3.36 6.41 25.27
C ARG A 87 3.96 5.93 26.60
N THR A 88 5.01 5.12 26.57
CA THR A 88 5.68 4.59 27.77
C THR A 88 6.83 5.46 28.27
N GLN A 89 7.29 6.45 27.48
CA GLN A 89 8.39 7.36 27.85
C GLN A 89 7.91 8.71 28.44
N GLN A 90 6.59 8.97 28.53
CA GLN A 90 6.02 10.20 29.11
C GLN A 90 5.25 9.97 30.44
N GLN A 91 5.55 8.90 31.17
CA GLN A 91 4.98 8.72 32.52
C GLN A 91 6.10 8.69 33.56
N ASN A 92 6.50 9.88 34.01
CA ASN A 92 7.30 10.11 35.21
C ASN A 92 6.77 11.40 35.92
N PRO A 93 6.96 11.61 37.23
CA PRO A 93 6.00 11.31 38.27
C PRO A 93 5.78 12.55 39.17
N GLN A 94 5.11 13.59 38.68
CA GLN A 94 5.07 14.89 39.39
C GLN A 94 3.68 15.54 39.44
N LEU A 95 2.67 14.82 39.94
CA LEU A 95 1.48 15.49 40.49
C LEU A 95 0.88 14.69 41.65
N ILE A 96 1.62 14.71 42.76
CA ILE A 96 1.04 14.80 44.11
C ILE A 96 1.06 16.29 44.46
N LEU A 97 -0.06 17.00 44.25
CA LEU A 97 -0.61 17.98 45.20
C LEU A 97 -1.91 18.57 44.64
N LEU A 98 -2.92 18.57 45.52
CA LEU A 98 -4.33 18.97 45.41
C LEU A 98 -5.28 17.88 44.94
#